data_AF-A0A6L7JNM3-F1
#
_entry.id   AF-A0A6L7JNM3-F1
#
_cell.length_a   1.000
_cell.length_b   1.000
_cell.length_c   1.000
_cell.angle_alpha   90.00
_cell.angle_beta   90.00
_cell.angle_gamma   90.00
#
_symmetry.space_group_name_H-M   'P 1'
#
loop_
_entity.id
_entity.type
_entity.pdbx_description
1 polymer ?
#
loop_
_entity_poly.entity_id
_entity_poly.type
_entity_poly.pdbx_seq_one_letter_code
_entity_poly.pdbx_strand_id
1 'polypeptide(L)'
;MQIYQYLFQSFNKFFRRASSTEREKGAITVAETLIALGVGATVLAVVFAGIPALVSARNASTAMNGLTQIVSAVRMTFGVRNNFTGLNTTLARSLAGFPQHFLIEGEASPQHPWTGDVEIVGTGQTFTVRFSDMPDDACSSLVATTAEMAQSVDI
;
A
#
# COMPACT_ATOMS: atom_id res chain seq x y z
N MET A 1 8.58 -1.85 -15.65
CA MET A 1 9.40 -2.51 -14.61
C MET A 1 10.80 -2.96 -15.10
N GLN A 2 10.98 -3.37 -16.36
CA GLN A 2 12.28 -3.86 -16.85
C GLN A 2 13.39 -2.78 -16.94
N ILE A 3 13.07 -1.53 -17.24
CA ILE A 3 14.07 -0.44 -17.37
C ILE A 3 14.87 -0.21 -16.07
N TYR A 4 14.22 -0.34 -14.91
CA TYR A 4 14.88 -0.19 -13.60
C TYR A 4 15.85 -1.33 -13.29
N GLN A 5 15.55 -2.56 -13.72
CA GLN A 5 16.46 -3.70 -13.55
C GLN A 5 17.70 -3.55 -14.43
N TYR A 6 17.56 -3.07 -15.67
CA TYR A 6 18.69 -2.83 -16.57
C TYR A 6 19.60 -1.71 -16.07
N LEU A 7 19.02 -0.62 -15.55
CA LEU A 7 19.78 0.45 -14.90
C LEU A 7 20.53 -0.10 -13.67
N PHE A 8 19.85 -0.80 -12.75
CA PHE A 8 20.48 -1.33 -11.54
C PHE A 8 21.64 -2.31 -11.84
N GLN A 9 21.49 -3.20 -12.82
CA GLN A 9 22.55 -4.13 -13.21
C GLN A 9 23.75 -3.43 -13.86
N SER A 10 23.51 -2.40 -14.68
CA SER A 10 24.58 -1.60 -15.29
C SER A 10 25.36 -0.81 -14.23
N PHE A 11 24.64 -0.21 -13.27
CA PHE A 11 25.23 0.50 -12.14
C PHE A 11 26.11 -0.41 -11.25
N ASN A 12 25.66 -1.64 -10.96
CA ASN A 12 26.42 -2.57 -10.11
C ASN A 12 27.76 -3.01 -10.77
N LYS A 13 27.79 -3.15 -12.10
CA LYS A 13 29.03 -3.43 -12.85
C LYS A 13 30.00 -2.24 -12.85
N PHE A 14 29.48 -1.02 -12.89
CA PHE A 14 30.30 0.20 -12.84
C PHE A 14 30.96 0.38 -11.46
N PHE A 15 30.21 0.20 -10.36
CA PHE A 15 30.74 0.33 -9.00
C PHE A 15 31.77 -0.74 -8.63
N ARG A 16 31.62 -1.99 -9.08
CA ARG A 16 32.65 -3.04 -8.85
C ARG A 16 34.00 -2.70 -9.48
N ARG A 17 33.99 -1.94 -10.57
CA ARG A 17 35.21 -1.55 -11.29
C ARG A 17 35.90 -0.31 -10.71
N ALA A 18 35.18 0.48 -9.90
CA ALA A 18 35.70 1.69 -9.26
C ALA A 18 36.39 1.44 -7.89
N SER A 19 36.38 0.21 -7.37
CA SER A 19 36.83 -0.07 -5.99
C SER A 19 38.30 -0.51 -5.82
N SER A 20 39.13 -0.51 -6.86
CA SER A 20 40.52 -0.99 -6.79
C SER A 20 41.58 0.11 -6.88
N THR A 21 41.36 1.27 -6.27
CA THR A 21 42.42 2.26 -6.09
C THR A 21 42.77 2.37 -4.61
N GLU A 22 43.97 1.88 -4.28
CA GLU A 22 44.55 1.95 -2.94
C GLU A 22 44.56 3.38 -2.41
N ARG A 23 44.24 3.50 -1.12
CA ARG A 23 44.15 4.75 -0.38
C ARG A 23 45.54 5.26 -0.03
N GLU A 24 45.97 6.35 -0.65
CA GLU A 24 46.99 7.21 -0.07
C GLU A 24 46.31 8.32 0.74
N LYS A 25 46.65 8.38 2.04
CA LYS A 25 46.07 9.32 3.00
C LYS A 25 46.67 10.70 2.76
N GLY A 26 45.87 11.67 2.31
CA GLY A 26 46.25 13.08 2.40
C GLY A 26 45.46 14.00 1.48
N ALA A 27 44.59 14.82 2.08
CA ALA A 27 43.82 15.92 1.48
C ALA A 27 42.80 15.53 0.38
N ILE A 28 41.51 15.48 0.76
CA ILE A 28 40.39 15.46 -0.21
C ILE A 28 40.47 16.75 -1.02
N THR A 29 40.66 16.60 -2.33
CA THR A 29 40.65 17.75 -3.24
C THR A 29 39.23 18.29 -3.40
N VAL A 30 39.07 19.60 -3.63
CA VAL A 30 37.75 20.23 -3.83
C VAL A 30 36.98 19.55 -4.97
N ALA A 31 37.68 19.13 -6.03
CA ALA A 31 37.10 18.42 -7.16
C ALA A 31 36.53 17.04 -6.77
N GLU A 32 37.21 16.29 -5.92
CA GLU A 32 36.76 14.97 -5.46
C GLU A 32 35.47 15.09 -4.62
N THR A 33 35.37 16.10 -3.77
CA THR A 33 34.14 16.37 -3.00
C THR A 33 32.97 16.73 -3.93
N LEU A 34 33.19 17.55 -4.96
CA LEU A 34 32.15 17.92 -5.91
C LEU A 34 31.65 16.72 -6.72
N ILE A 35 32.56 15.84 -7.15
CA ILE A 35 32.20 14.60 -7.85
C ILE A 35 31.43 13.67 -6.91
N ALA A 36 31.90 13.50 -5.68
CA ALA A 36 31.22 12.67 -4.68
C ALA A 36 29.80 13.19 -4.37
N LEU A 37 29.61 14.51 -4.29
CA LEU A 37 28.29 15.13 -4.10
C LEU A 37 27.38 14.92 -5.31
N GLY A 38 27.89 15.07 -6.54
CA GLY A 38 27.11 14.85 -7.75
C GLY A 38 26.65 13.39 -7.89
N VAL A 39 27.56 12.44 -7.65
CA VAL A 39 27.22 11.00 -7.63
C VAL A 39 26.25 10.70 -6.49
N GLY A 40 26.49 11.24 -5.29
CA GLY A 40 25.57 11.09 -4.16
C GLY A 40 24.15 11.58 -4.46
N ALA A 41 24.01 12.77 -5.06
CA ALA A 41 22.73 13.36 -5.42
C ALA A 41 21.96 12.50 -6.45
N THR A 42 22.65 11.98 -7.47
CA THR A 42 22.02 11.12 -8.48
C THR A 42 21.56 9.78 -7.93
N VAL A 43 22.35 9.15 -7.04
CA VAL A 43 21.94 7.91 -6.36
C VAL A 43 20.68 8.15 -5.52
N LEU A 44 20.64 9.25 -4.76
CA LEU A 44 19.47 9.61 -3.97
C LEU A 44 18.25 9.83 -4.87
N ALA A 45 18.39 10.54 -5.98
CA ALA A 45 17.29 10.79 -6.92
C ALA A 45 16.66 9.47 -7.45
N VAL A 46 17.48 8.48 -7.78
CA VAL A 46 17.00 7.16 -8.25
C VAL A 46 16.24 6.42 -7.14
N VAL A 47 16.74 6.46 -5.91
CA VAL A 47 16.07 5.83 -4.77
C VAL A 47 14.71 6.50 -4.52
N PHE A 48 14.68 7.83 -4.43
CA PHE A 48 13.45 8.58 -4.18
C PHE A 48 12.41 8.41 -5.30
N ALA A 49 12.82 8.23 -6.55
CA ALA A 49 11.92 7.97 -7.67
C ALA A 49 11.13 6.65 -7.53
N GLY A 50 11.68 5.64 -6.83
CA GLY A 50 11.02 4.35 -6.64
C GLY A 50 10.08 4.27 -5.43
N ILE A 51 10.20 5.20 -4.47
CA ILE A 51 9.43 5.18 -3.22
C ILE A 51 7.91 5.31 -3.46
N PRO A 52 7.41 6.23 -4.32
CA PRO A 52 5.97 6.40 -4.51
C PRO A 52 5.27 5.13 -5.00
N ALA A 53 5.87 4.42 -5.97
CA ALA A 53 5.33 3.18 -6.50
C ALA A 53 5.29 2.07 -5.45
N LEU A 54 6.33 1.98 -4.60
CA LEU A 54 6.39 1.01 -3.52
C LEU A 54 5.33 1.29 -2.44
N VAL A 55 5.13 2.57 -2.08
CA VAL A 55 4.10 2.98 -1.12
C VAL A 55 2.71 2.67 -1.66
N SER A 56 2.42 2.99 -2.92
CA SER A 56 1.13 2.66 -3.56
C SER A 56 0.87 1.15 -3.55
N ALA A 57 1.86 0.34 -3.97
CA ALA A 57 1.74 -1.12 -3.96
C ALA A 57 1.54 -1.69 -2.53
N ARG A 58 2.24 -1.14 -1.54
CA ARG A 58 2.08 -1.53 -0.13
C ARG A 58 0.68 -1.19 0.37
N ASN A 59 0.21 0.03 0.12
CA ASN A 59 -1.12 0.49 0.55
C ASN A 59 -2.22 -0.36 -0.09
N ALA A 60 -2.12 -0.67 -1.39
CA ALA A 60 -3.03 -1.57 -2.08
C ALA A 60 -3.05 -2.97 -1.44
N SER A 61 -1.88 -3.54 -1.15
CA SER A 61 -1.79 -4.84 -0.47
C SER A 61 -2.40 -4.81 0.93
N THR A 62 -2.14 -3.76 1.72
CA THR A 62 -2.75 -3.57 3.05
C THR A 62 -4.26 -3.45 2.96
N ALA A 63 -4.78 -2.67 2.01
CA ALA A 63 -6.22 -2.51 1.81
C ALA A 63 -6.89 -3.84 1.42
N MET A 64 -6.30 -4.59 0.49
CA MET A 64 -6.81 -5.91 0.05
C MET A 64 -6.86 -6.94 1.19
N ASN A 65 -5.79 -6.99 2.00
CA ASN A 65 -5.73 -7.88 3.14
C ASN A 65 -6.79 -7.49 4.19
N GLY A 66 -6.97 -6.20 4.44
CA GLY A 66 -8.00 -5.70 5.35
C GLY A 66 -9.41 -6.01 4.85
N LEU A 67 -9.70 -5.77 3.57
CA LEU A 67 -10.99 -6.10 2.96
C LEU A 67 -11.32 -7.58 3.06
N THR A 68 -10.36 -8.46 2.76
CA THR A 68 -10.54 -9.92 2.86
C THR A 68 -10.86 -10.35 4.29
N GLN A 69 -10.17 -9.76 5.28
CA GLN A 69 -10.44 -10.01 6.69
C GLN A 69 -11.83 -9.53 7.10
N ILE A 70 -12.23 -8.31 6.70
CA ILE A 70 -13.56 -7.75 6.96
C ILE A 70 -14.64 -8.66 6.35
N VAL A 71 -14.52 -9.01 5.07
CA VAL A 71 -15.49 -9.88 4.36
C VAL A 71 -15.60 -11.24 5.05
N SER A 72 -14.46 -11.84 5.40
CA SER A 72 -14.42 -13.12 6.12
C SER A 72 -15.13 -13.03 7.47
N ALA A 73 -14.82 -12.01 8.26
CA ALA A 73 -15.38 -11.86 9.59
C ALA A 73 -16.88 -11.53 9.57
N VAL A 74 -17.33 -10.67 8.64
CA VAL A 74 -18.75 -10.40 8.41
C VAL A 74 -19.48 -11.69 8.00
N ARG A 75 -18.91 -12.49 7.10
CA ARG A 75 -19.50 -13.78 6.69
C ARG A 75 -19.52 -14.82 7.81
N MET A 76 -18.48 -14.89 8.66
CA MET A 76 -18.48 -15.79 9.81
C MET A 76 -19.58 -15.42 10.81
N THR A 77 -19.79 -14.13 11.06
CA THR A 77 -20.76 -13.67 12.07
C THR A 77 -22.19 -13.64 11.56
N PHE A 78 -22.43 -13.15 10.33
CA PHE A 78 -23.78 -12.94 9.78
C PHE A 78 -24.14 -13.94 8.68
N GLY A 79 -23.16 -14.57 8.02
CA GLY A 79 -23.39 -15.50 6.93
C GLY A 79 -24.08 -16.80 7.36
N VAL A 80 -23.99 -17.20 8.64
CA VAL A 80 -24.74 -18.36 9.18
C VAL A 80 -26.24 -18.19 9.03
N ARG A 81 -26.74 -16.94 9.14
CA ARG A 81 -28.17 -16.62 8.99
C ARG A 81 -28.55 -16.24 7.56
N ASN A 82 -27.56 -16.15 6.67
CA ASN A 82 -27.66 -15.63 5.32
C ASN A 82 -28.47 -14.32 5.23
N ASN A 83 -28.38 -13.50 6.28
CA ASN A 83 -29.12 -12.26 6.41
C ASN A 83 -28.25 -11.22 7.12
N PHE A 84 -27.91 -10.17 6.39
CA PHE A 84 -27.06 -9.06 6.81
C PHE A 84 -27.89 -7.82 7.19
N THR A 85 -29.23 -7.92 7.23
CA THR A 85 -30.09 -6.79 7.63
C THR A 85 -29.74 -6.31 9.04
N GLY A 86 -29.50 -5.01 9.18
CA GLY A 86 -29.10 -4.39 10.45
C GLY A 86 -27.58 -4.39 10.69
N LEU A 87 -26.79 -4.97 9.79
CA LEU A 87 -25.34 -4.76 9.77
C LEU A 87 -25.05 -3.30 9.40
N ASN A 88 -24.39 -2.60 10.31
CA ASN A 88 -23.81 -1.29 10.09
C ASN A 88 -22.35 -1.26 10.58
N THR A 89 -21.60 -0.23 10.23
CA THR A 89 -20.17 -0.11 10.57
C THR A 89 -19.89 -0.22 12.06
N THR A 90 -20.74 0.35 12.92
CA THR A 90 -20.60 0.28 14.39
C THR A 90 -20.76 -1.16 14.89
N LEU A 91 -21.78 -1.86 14.40
CA LEU A 91 -22.05 -3.24 14.74
C LEU A 91 -20.93 -4.15 14.23
N ALA A 92 -20.48 -3.95 12.99
CA ALA A 92 -19.38 -4.69 12.39
C ALA A 92 -18.05 -4.47 13.15
N ARG A 93 -17.77 -3.25 13.63
CA ARG A 93 -16.63 -2.95 14.50
C ARG A 93 -16.70 -3.72 15.82
N SER A 94 -17.89 -3.81 16.42
CA SER A 94 -18.07 -4.48 17.72
C SER A 94 -18.13 -6.01 17.65
N LEU A 95 -18.68 -6.58 16.57
CA LEU A 95 -19.00 -8.02 16.45
C LEU A 95 -18.17 -8.77 15.40
N ALA A 96 -17.64 -8.07 14.40
CA ALA A 96 -16.98 -8.68 13.24
C ALA A 96 -15.47 -8.41 13.20
N GLY A 97 -14.85 -7.97 14.30
CA GLY A 97 -13.39 -7.91 14.43
C GLY A 97 -12.69 -7.22 13.27
N PHE A 98 -12.86 -5.89 13.17
CA PHE A 98 -12.12 -5.12 12.18
C PHE A 98 -10.61 -5.29 12.37
N PRO A 99 -9.82 -5.32 11.28
CA PRO A 99 -8.37 -5.35 11.38
C PRO A 99 -7.88 -4.15 12.17
N GLN A 100 -6.96 -4.36 13.13
CA GLN A 100 -6.47 -3.27 13.99
C GLN A 100 -5.87 -2.11 13.19
N HIS A 101 -5.28 -2.39 12.03
CA HIS A 101 -4.70 -1.35 11.16
C HIS A 101 -5.73 -0.48 10.43
N PHE A 102 -7.02 -0.83 10.50
CA PHE A 102 -8.13 0.02 10.07
C PHE A 102 -8.76 0.80 11.24
N LEU A 103 -8.41 0.48 12.48
CA LEU A 103 -8.97 1.12 13.66
C LEU A 103 -8.02 2.20 14.14
N ILE A 104 -8.46 3.46 14.05
CA ILE A 104 -7.74 4.59 14.62
C ILE A 104 -8.33 4.91 15.99
N GLU A 105 -7.47 5.02 17.00
CA GLU A 105 -7.88 5.34 18.37
C GLU A 105 -8.50 6.75 18.41
N GLY A 106 -9.70 6.86 18.99
CA GLY A 106 -10.46 8.11 19.04
C GLY A 106 -11.41 8.34 17.87
N GLU A 107 -11.29 7.59 16.77
CA GLU A 107 -12.18 7.71 15.61
C GLU A 107 -13.39 6.78 15.72
N ALA A 108 -14.54 7.25 15.24
CA ALA A 108 -15.77 6.46 15.20
C ALA A 108 -15.77 5.48 14.01
N SER A 109 -15.27 5.93 12.86
CA SER A 109 -15.18 5.17 11.62
C SER A 109 -13.81 4.50 11.46
N PRO A 110 -13.74 3.24 10.99
CA PRO A 110 -12.50 2.63 10.55
C PRO A 110 -11.96 3.36 9.31
N GLN A 111 -10.64 3.53 9.20
CA GLN A 111 -9.99 4.19 8.08
C GLN A 111 -9.11 3.23 7.28
N HIS A 112 -9.02 3.43 5.97
CA HIS A 112 -8.13 2.67 5.09
C HIS A 112 -6.77 3.38 4.89
N PRO A 113 -5.78 2.75 4.23
CA PRO A 113 -4.42 3.29 4.11
C PRO A 113 -4.28 4.68 3.46
N TRP A 114 -5.30 5.17 2.77
CA TRP A 114 -5.34 6.53 2.21
C TRP A 114 -6.20 7.49 3.05
N THR A 115 -6.38 7.19 4.35
CA THR A 115 -7.03 8.06 5.36
C THR A 115 -8.52 8.32 5.17
N GLY A 116 -9.16 7.67 4.21
CA GLY A 116 -10.61 7.73 4.04
C GLY A 116 -11.34 6.70 4.91
N ASP A 117 -12.63 6.96 5.16
CA ASP A 117 -13.48 6.10 5.97
C ASP A 117 -13.91 4.84 5.21
N VAL A 118 -14.09 3.76 5.97
CA VAL A 118 -14.69 2.49 5.53
C VAL A 118 -16.06 2.32 6.17
N GLU A 119 -17.08 2.25 5.32
CA GLU A 119 -18.46 2.03 5.73
C GLU A 119 -18.92 0.62 5.34
N ILE A 120 -19.68 -0.03 6.22
CA ILE A 120 -20.29 -1.33 5.95
C ILE A 120 -21.79 -1.23 6.17
N VAL A 121 -22.56 -1.65 5.16
CA VAL A 121 -24.02 -1.71 5.22
C VAL A 121 -24.48 -3.06 4.72
N GLY A 122 -25.27 -3.78 5.52
CA GLY A 122 -25.91 -5.03 5.10
C GLY A 122 -27.37 -4.84 4.77
N THR A 123 -27.79 -5.39 3.63
CA THR A 123 -29.16 -5.34 3.10
C THR A 123 -29.59 -6.75 2.66
N GLY A 124 -30.57 -7.32 3.38
CA GLY A 124 -31.09 -8.64 3.05
C GLY A 124 -29.98 -9.70 3.04
N GLN A 125 -29.71 -10.32 1.89
CA GLN A 125 -28.70 -11.39 1.74
C GLN A 125 -27.33 -10.87 1.29
N THR A 126 -27.16 -9.57 1.13
CA THR A 126 -25.92 -8.95 0.65
C THR A 126 -25.42 -7.90 1.63
N PHE A 127 -24.15 -7.56 1.52
CA PHE A 127 -23.58 -6.41 2.21
C PHE A 127 -22.63 -5.66 1.28
N THR A 128 -22.51 -4.37 1.53
CA THR A 128 -21.65 -3.46 0.79
C THR A 128 -20.59 -2.94 1.73
N VAL A 129 -19.34 -2.91 1.25
CA VAL A 129 -18.21 -2.23 1.90
C VAL A 129 -17.83 -1.06 1.01
N ARG A 130 -17.91 0.15 1.54
CA ARG A 130 -17.63 1.39 0.82
C ARG A 130 -16.35 2.01 1.37
N PHE A 131 -15.42 2.34 0.48
CA PHE A 131 -14.21 3.09 0.78
C PHE A 131 -14.39 4.51 0.25
N SER A 132 -14.31 5.51 1.12
CA SER A 132 -14.40 6.94 0.73
C SER A 132 -13.01 7.51 0.44
N ASP A 133 -12.90 8.60 -0.33
CA ASP A 133 -11.65 9.34 -0.55
C ASP A 133 -10.47 8.48 -1.04
N MET A 134 -10.74 7.51 -1.92
CA MET A 134 -9.72 6.68 -2.53
C MET A 134 -9.14 7.38 -3.78
N PRO A 135 -7.80 7.45 -3.94
CA PRO A 135 -7.18 7.94 -5.16
C PRO A 135 -7.56 7.09 -6.39
N ASP A 136 -7.69 7.70 -7.57
CA ASP A 136 -8.10 7.02 -8.82
C ASP A 136 -7.18 5.85 -9.21
N ASP A 137 -5.87 6.01 -9.01
CA ASP A 137 -4.87 4.98 -9.26
C ASP A 137 -5.02 3.78 -8.29
N ALA A 138 -5.33 4.07 -7.03
CA ALA A 138 -5.62 3.05 -6.03
C ALA A 138 -6.93 2.32 -6.31
N CYS A 139 -7.99 3.06 -6.69
CA CYS A 139 -9.31 2.50 -7.00
C CYS A 139 -9.23 1.49 -8.15
N SER A 140 -8.61 1.87 -9.27
CA SER A 140 -8.46 0.98 -10.43
C SER A 140 -7.67 -0.30 -10.12
N SER A 141 -6.58 -0.19 -9.33
CA SER A 141 -5.80 -1.35 -8.88
C SER A 141 -6.59 -2.26 -7.93
N LEU A 142 -7.42 -1.68 -7.05
CA LEU A 142 -8.22 -2.43 -6.10
C LEU A 142 -9.34 -3.20 -6.82
N VAL A 143 -10.10 -2.53 -7.69
CA VAL A 143 -11.19 -3.13 -8.48
C VAL A 143 -10.69 -4.33 -9.28
N ALA A 144 -9.53 -4.18 -9.96
CA ALA A 144 -8.93 -5.25 -10.74
C ALA A 144 -8.58 -6.48 -9.90
N THR A 145 -8.24 -6.29 -8.62
CA THR A 145 -7.88 -7.38 -7.70
C THR A 145 -9.12 -7.97 -6.99
N THR A 146 -10.12 -7.14 -6.66
CA THR A 146 -11.33 -7.58 -5.93
C THR A 146 -12.40 -8.22 -6.80
N ALA A 147 -12.38 -7.98 -8.12
CA ALA A 147 -13.35 -8.57 -9.06
C ALA A 147 -13.40 -10.12 -8.99
N GLU A 148 -12.34 -10.76 -8.48
CA GLU A 148 -12.28 -12.20 -8.27
C GLU A 148 -13.03 -12.67 -7.00
N MET A 149 -13.28 -11.78 -6.04
CA MET A 149 -13.73 -12.13 -4.68
C MET A 149 -15.10 -11.53 -4.31
N ALA A 150 -15.52 -10.47 -5.00
CA ALA A 150 -16.77 -9.76 -4.75
C ALA A 150 -17.88 -10.19 -5.70
N GLN A 151 -19.12 -10.27 -5.20
CA GLN A 151 -20.30 -10.56 -6.02
C GLN A 151 -20.75 -9.34 -6.84
N SER A 152 -20.37 -8.14 -6.41
CA SER A 152 -20.50 -6.87 -7.15
C SER A 152 -19.51 -5.84 -6.61
N VAL A 153 -18.95 -5.00 -7.49
CA VAL A 153 -18.07 -3.88 -7.15
C VAL A 153 -18.71 -2.62 -7.71
N ASP A 154 -18.99 -1.63 -6.85
CA ASP A 154 -19.53 -0.33 -7.23
C ASP A 154 -18.44 0.73 -7.01
N ILE A 155 -18.24 1.60 -8.02
CA ILE A 155 -17.22 2.66 -8.03
C ILE A 155 -17.90 4.00 -7.76
#